data_AF-A0A151T200-F1
#
_entry.id   AF-A0A151T200-F1
#
_cell.length_a   1.000
_cell.length_b   1.000
_cell.length_c   1.000
_cell.angle_alpha   90.00
_cell.angle_beta   90.00
_cell.angle_gamma   90.00
#
_symmetry.space_group_name_H-M   'P 1'
#
loop_
_entity.id
_entity.type
_entity.pdbx_description
1 polymer ?
#
loop_
_entity_poly.entity_id
_entity_poly.type
_entity_poly.pdbx_seq_one_letter_code
_entity_poly.pdbx_strand_id
1 'polypeptide(L)' 'MEWDLVMIDAPKGYFAKASGRMATIFSTAVMARDRKGSGVTHVFLHDVDQKVEKIYTEEFLWR' A
#
# COMPACT_ATOMS: atom_id res chain seq x y z
N MET A 1 12.06 8.71 -7.58
CA MET A 1 12.81 7.71 -6.79
C MET A 1 12.17 6.37 -7.07
N GLU A 2 12.94 5.36 -7.44
CA GLU A 2 12.42 4.03 -7.79
C GLU A 2 12.78 3.05 -6.68
N TRP A 3 11.79 2.28 -6.25
CA TRP A 3 11.95 1.27 -5.22
C TRP A 3 11.70 -0.09 -5.85
N ASP A 4 12.53 -1.08 -5.55
CA ASP A 4 12.28 -2.45 -5.99
C ASP A 4 11.33 -3.18 -5.02
N LEU A 5 11.25 -2.70 -3.77
CA LEU A 5 10.39 -3.24 -2.72
C LEU A 5 9.90 -2.12 -1.79
N VAL A 6 8.62 -2.19 -1.42
CA VAL A 6 7.98 -1.35 -0.41
C VAL A 6 7.23 -2.26 0.57
N MET A 7 7.46 -2.07 1.87
CA MET A 7 6.74 -2.75 2.94
C MET A 7 5.88 -1.73 3.70
N ILE A 8 4.58 -1.98 3.77
CA ILE A 8 3.63 -1.23 4.58
C ILE A 8 3.30 -2.08 5.80
N ASP A 9 3.75 -1.65 6.98
CA ASP A 9 3.44 -2.28 8.25
C ASP A 9 2.51 -1.36 9.06
N ALA A 10 1.48 -1.94 9.64
CA ALA A 10 0.46 -1.23 10.38
C ALA A 10 0.34 -1.77 11.82
N PRO A 11 0.03 -0.94 12.82
CA PRO A 11 -0.20 -1.43 14.18
C PRO A 11 -1.43 -2.34 14.28
N LYS A 12 -1.36 -3.35 15.15
CA LYS A 12 -2.49 -4.25 15.42
C LYS A 12 -3.72 -3.52 15.92
N GLY A 13 -4.87 -3.84 15.30
CA GLY A 13 -6.20 -3.45 15.76
C GLY A 13 -6.84 -2.26 15.05
N TYR A 14 -8.15 -2.14 15.24
CA TYR A 14 -8.96 -1.03 14.74
C TYR A 14 -8.89 0.16 15.69
N PHE A 15 -8.49 1.31 15.17
CA PHE A 15 -8.67 2.59 15.84
C PHE A 15 -9.19 3.61 14.82
N ALA A 16 -10.33 4.23 15.10
CA ALA A 16 -11.02 5.16 14.20
C ALA A 16 -10.16 6.36 13.72
N LYS A 17 -9.00 6.57 14.37
CA LYS A 17 -8.03 7.61 14.06
C LYS A 17 -6.88 7.16 13.13
N ALA A 18 -6.90 5.92 12.62
CA ALA A 18 -5.88 5.39 11.71
C ALA A 18 -6.03 5.92 10.25
N SER A 19 -6.34 7.21 10.06
CA SER A 19 -6.66 7.78 8.74
C SER A 19 -5.51 7.73 7.73
N GLY A 20 -4.27 7.53 8.19
CA GLY A 20 -3.07 7.54 7.34
C GLY A 20 -2.90 6.30 6.45
N ARG A 21 -3.50 5.16 6.81
CA ARG A 21 -3.22 3.89 6.13
C ARG A 21 -3.69 3.87 4.67
N MET A 22 -4.84 4.45 4.41
CA MET A 22 -5.41 4.53 3.06
C MET A 22 -4.56 5.40 2.12
N ALA A 23 -4.08 6.54 2.65
CA ALA A 23 -3.20 7.44 1.93
C ALA A 23 -1.84 6.79 1.64
N THR A 24 -1.32 5.99 2.57
CA THR A 24 -0.09 5.20 2.36
C THR A 24 -0.29 4.19 1.23
N ILE A 25 -1.35 3.36 1.28
CA ILE A 25 -1.66 2.38 0.22
C ILE A 25 -1.75 3.06 -1.15
N PHE A 26 -2.53 4.15 -1.23
CA PHE A 26 -2.70 4.90 -2.47
C PHE A 26 -1.37 5.48 -2.99
N SER A 27 -0.59 6.13 -2.11
CA SER A 27 0.68 6.76 -2.52
C SER A 27 1.69 5.71 -2.99
N THR A 28 1.78 4.57 -2.30
CA THR A 28 2.62 3.46 -2.71
C THR A 28 2.21 2.90 -4.07
N ALA A 29 0.90 2.77 -4.32
CA ALA A 29 0.41 2.36 -5.64
C ALA A 29 0.82 3.33 -6.75
N VAL A 30 0.67 4.64 -6.52
CA VAL A 30 1.10 5.67 -7.48
C VAL A 30 2.62 5.56 -7.73
N MET A 31 3.42 5.44 -6.68
CA MET A 31 4.88 5.30 -6.81
C MET A 31 5.28 4.03 -7.57
N ALA A 32 4.63 2.89 -7.28
CA ALA A 32 4.90 1.62 -7.94
C ALA A 32 4.57 1.67 -9.45
N ARG A 33 3.47 2.35 -9.81
CA ARG A 33 2.98 2.50 -11.19
C ARG A 33 3.75 3.56 -11.99
N ASP A 34 4.22 4.62 -11.34
CA ASP A 34 4.92 5.74 -12.00
C ASP A 34 6.43 5.50 -12.18
N ARG A 35 6.92 4.29 -11.87
CA ARG A 35 8.29 3.88 -12.16
C ARG A 35 8.61 4.12 -13.64
N LYS A 36 9.76 4.74 -13.93
CA LYS A 36 10.18 5.10 -15.31
C LYS A 36 11.21 4.12 -15.87
N GLY A 37 12.05 3.55 -15.01
CA GLY A 37 13.02 2.53 -15.35
C GLY A 37 12.41 1.13 -15.49
N SER A 38 13.19 0.21 -16.06
CA SER A 38 12.78 -1.20 -16.14
C SER A 38 12.64 -1.82 -14.75
N GLY A 39 11.75 -2.81 -14.64
CA GLY A 39 11.51 -3.58 -13.43
C GLY A 39 10.12 -3.36 -12.84
N VAL A 40 9.89 -3.90 -11.65
CA VAL A 40 8.63 -3.80 -10.92
C VAL A 40 8.91 -3.40 -9.48
N THR A 41 7.97 -2.68 -8.87
CA THR A 41 8.00 -2.39 -7.44
C THR A 41 7.15 -3.43 -6.72
N HIS A 42 7.74 -4.27 -5.89
CA HIS A 42 6.99 -5.23 -5.09
C HIS A 42 6.43 -4.54 -3.85
N VAL A 43 5.13 -4.71 -3.58
CA VAL A 43 4.48 -4.09 -2.42
C VAL A 43 3.97 -5.19 -1.48
N PHE A 44 4.45 -5.18 -0.24
CA PHE A 44 4.02 -6.09 0.81
C PHE A 44 3.25 -5.32 1.88
N LEU A 45 2.07 -5.82 2.21
CA LEU A 45 1.25 -5.27 3.28
C LEU A 45 1.16 -6.29 4.41
N HIS A 46 1.52 -5.86 5.61
CA HIS A 46 1.42 -6.67 6.82
C HIS A 46 0.33 -6.08 7.74
N ASP A 47 -0.41 -6.96 8.41
CA ASP A 47 -1.45 -6.59 9.39
C ASP A 47 -2.65 -5.81 8.80
N VAL A 48 -3.10 -6.21 7.59
CA VAL A 48 -4.24 -5.61 6.87
C VAL A 48 -5.51 -6.42 7.08
N ASP A 49 -6.11 -6.25 8.25
CA ASP A 49 -7.30 -6.98 8.66
C ASP A 49 -8.61 -6.21 8.38
N GLN A 50 -8.53 -4.90 8.13
CA GLN A 50 -9.74 -4.09 7.97
C GLN A 50 -10.31 -4.20 6.55
N LYS A 51 -11.65 -4.31 6.46
CA LYS A 51 -12.36 -4.38 5.17
C LYS A 51 -12.04 -3.20 4.25
N VAL A 52 -11.90 -1.99 4.81
CA VAL A 52 -11.60 -0.79 4.01
C VAL A 52 -10.19 -0.83 3.41
N GLU A 53 -9.21 -1.32 4.17
CA GLU A 53 -7.82 -1.47 3.72
C GLU A 53 -7.73 -2.53 2.62
N LYS A 54 -8.48 -3.64 2.77
CA LYS A 54 -8.63 -4.64 1.71
C LYS A 54 -9.16 -4.00 0.43
N ILE A 55 -10.30 -3.31 0.48
CA ILE A 55 -10.88 -2.64 -0.71
C ILE A 55 -9.85 -1.74 -1.42
N TYR A 56 -9.09 -0.92 -0.69
CA TYR A 56 -8.08 -0.07 -1.33
C TYR A 56 -6.89 -0.87 -1.87
N THR A 57 -6.47 -1.93 -1.18
CA THR A 57 -5.41 -2.81 -1.68
C THR A 57 -5.85 -3.48 -2.98
N GLU A 58 -7.09 -3.98 -3.03
CA GLU A 58 -7.69 -4.57 -4.23
C GLU A 58 -7.76 -3.56 -5.38
N GLU A 59 -8.19 -2.33 -5.09
CA GLU A 59 -8.36 -1.27 -6.11
C GLU A 59 -7.02 -0.72 -6.64
N PHE A 60 -6.04 -0.52 -5.76
CA PHE A 60 -4.83 0.24 -6.09
C PHE A 60 -3.57 -0.62 -6.25
N LEU A 61 -3.49 -1.79 -5.64
CA LEU A 61 -2.28 -2.62 -5.65
C LEU A 61 -2.46 -3.95 -6.38
N TRP A 62 -3.70 -4.43 -6.58
CA TRP A 62 -3.97 -5.61 -7.39
C TRP A 62 -4.15 -5.23 -8.87
N ARG A 63 -3.06 -5.21 -9.64
CA ARG A 63 -3.07 -5.41 -11.10
C ARG A 63 -1.69 -5.66 -11.66
#